data_AF-A0A2M6K9Z7-F1
#
_entry.id   AF-A0A2M6K9Z7-F1
#
_cell.length_a   1.000
_cell.length_b   1.000
_cell.length_c   1.000
_cell.angle_alpha   90.00
_cell.angle_beta   90.00
_cell.angle_gamma   90.00
#
_symmetry.space_group_name_H-M   'P 1'
#
loop_
_entity.id
_entity.type
_entity.pdbx_description
1 polymer ?
#
loop_
_entity_poly.entity_id
_entity_poly.type
_entity_poly.pdbx_seq_one_letter_code
_entity_poly.pdbx_strand_id
1 'polypeptide(L)'
;MINYNISLNKELAQIVEQKMKQGKYANRSEFFRELLRRSFIFREKINIDPILPADSNYKKLEKISKEKDEISNLNLSRSKS
;
A
#
# COMPACT_ATOMS: atom_id res chain seq x y z
N MET A 1 8.92 -4.29 -18.52
CA MET A 1 8.60 -5.24 -17.42
C MET A 1 9.77 -6.20 -17.31
N ILE A 2 10.39 -6.33 -16.13
CA ILE A 2 11.55 -7.20 -15.94
C ILE A 2 11.04 -8.59 -15.50
N ASN A 3 11.53 -9.64 -16.15
CA ASN A 3 11.15 -11.02 -15.85
C ASN A 3 12.32 -11.75 -15.19
N TYR A 4 12.02 -12.52 -14.15
CA TYR A 4 12.99 -13.33 -13.43
C TYR A 4 12.50 -14.78 -13.39
N ASN A 5 13.43 -15.71 -13.55
CA ASN A 5 13.20 -17.13 -13.33
C ASN A 5 13.68 -17.50 -11.93
N ILE A 6 12.83 -18.17 -11.17
CA ILE A 6 13.15 -18.67 -9.83
C ILE A 6 12.88 -20.16 -9.77
N SER A 7 13.82 -20.90 -9.19
CA SER A 7 13.68 -22.33 -8.93
C SER A 7 13.41 -22.54 -7.44
N LEU A 8 12.37 -23.32 -7.15
CA LEU A 8 11.99 -23.67 -5.78
C LEU A 8 12.11 -25.18 -5.61
N ASN A 9 12.45 -25.61 -4.40
CA ASN A 9 12.31 -27.03 -4.06
C ASN A 9 10.80 -27.42 -4.08
N LYS A 10 10.54 -28.73 -4.13
CA LYS A 10 9.18 -29.26 -4.29
C LYS A 10 8.25 -28.83 -3.14
N GLU A 11 8.75 -28.86 -1.92
CA GLU A 11 7.98 -28.52 -0.72
C GLU A 11 7.55 -27.05 -0.73
N LEU A 12 8.47 -26.12 -1.02
CA LEU A 12 8.15 -24.70 -1.13
C LEU A 12 7.18 -24.41 -2.27
N ALA A 13 7.33 -25.09 -3.42
CA ALA A 13 6.41 -24.94 -4.54
C ALA A 13 4.97 -25.33 -4.14
N GLN A 14 4.81 -26.42 -3.39
CA GLN A 14 3.50 -26.86 -2.87
C GLN A 14 2.89 -25.84 -1.90
N ILE A 15 3.70 -25.30 -1.00
CA ILE A 15 3.26 -24.26 -0.06
C ILE A 15 2.81 -23.00 -0.82
N VAL A 16 3.56 -22.58 -1.84
CA VAL A 16 3.20 -21.43 -2.69
C VAL A 16 1.86 -21.68 -3.38
N GLU A 17 1.64 -22.85 -3.96
CA GLU A 17 0.37 -23.17 -4.62
C GLU A 17 -0.81 -23.19 -3.64
N GLN A 18 -0.62 -23.73 -2.43
CA GLN A 18 -1.65 -23.71 -1.39
C GLN A 18 -1.99 -22.27 -0.99
N LYS A 19 -0.97 -21.42 -0.78
CA LYS A 19 -1.15 -20.01 -0.43
C LYS A 19 -1.77 -19.19 -1.55
N MET A 20 -1.44 -19.49 -2.80
CA MET A 20 -2.06 -18.88 -3.95
C MET A 20 -3.58 -19.13 -3.99
N LYS A 21 -3.99 -20.39 -3.77
CA LYS A 21 -5.41 -20.77 -3.71
C LYS A 21 -6.13 -20.07 -2.56
N GLN A 22 -5.52 -20.03 -1.38
CA GLN A 22 -6.10 -19.35 -0.19
C GLN A 22 -6.29 -17.84 -0.43
N GLY A 23 -5.31 -17.18 -1.02
CA GLY A 23 -5.35 -15.74 -1.30
C GLY A 23 -6.06 -15.34 -2.59
N LYS A 24 -6.61 -16.31 -3.35
CA LYS A 24 -7.30 -16.10 -4.63
C LYS A 24 -6.46 -15.33 -5.67
N TYR A 25 -5.17 -15.57 -5.71
CA TYR A 25 -4.27 -14.95 -6.70
C TYR A 25 -4.43 -15.60 -8.07
N ALA A 26 -4.43 -14.81 -9.15
CA ALA A 26 -4.65 -15.34 -10.50
C ALA A 26 -3.43 -16.11 -11.03
N ASN A 27 -2.22 -15.73 -10.60
CA ASN A 27 -0.97 -16.36 -11.04
C ASN A 27 0.15 -16.21 -10.00
N ARG A 28 1.23 -16.99 -10.19
CA ARG A 28 2.41 -16.99 -9.29
C ARG A 28 3.05 -15.59 -9.22
N SER A 29 3.12 -14.88 -10.33
CA SER A 29 3.74 -13.56 -10.40
C SER A 29 2.99 -12.53 -9.54
N GLU A 30 1.66 -12.56 -9.50
CA GLU A 30 0.86 -11.72 -8.58
C GLU A 30 1.14 -12.05 -7.12
N PHE A 31 1.16 -13.33 -6.79
CA PHE A 31 1.47 -13.78 -5.44
C PHE A 31 2.85 -13.28 -4.97
N PHE A 32 3.89 -13.45 -5.80
CA PHE A 32 5.23 -12.99 -5.45
C PHE A 32 5.36 -11.46 -5.40
N ARG A 33 4.65 -10.73 -6.27
CA ARG A 33 4.60 -9.26 -6.19
C ARG A 33 4.03 -8.77 -4.87
N GLU A 34 2.93 -9.38 -4.42
CA GLU A 34 2.31 -9.04 -3.14
C GLU A 34 3.21 -9.42 -1.96
N LEU A 35 3.83 -10.61 -2.01
CA LEU A 35 4.78 -11.05 -1.00
C LEU A 35 5.96 -10.08 -0.85
N LEU A 36 6.54 -9.66 -1.98
CA LEU A 36 7.63 -8.69 -2.00
C LEU A 36 7.18 -7.33 -1.44
N ARG A 37 6.01 -6.84 -1.85
CA ARG A 37 5.43 -5.59 -1.33
C ARG A 37 5.30 -5.63 0.20
N ARG A 38 4.76 -6.71 0.76
CA ARG A 38 4.65 -6.89 2.21
C ARG A 38 6.01 -6.96 2.89
N SER A 39 6.95 -7.69 2.29
CA SER A 39 8.32 -7.80 2.82
C SER A 39 9.04 -6.45 2.86
N PHE A 40 8.78 -5.59 1.87
CA PHE A 40 9.34 -4.26 1.78
C PHE A 40 8.75 -3.35 2.86
N ILE A 41 7.42 -3.30 2.97
CA ILE A 41 6.72 -2.53 4.02
C ILE A 41 7.15 -2.98 5.42
N PHE A 42 7.33 -4.28 5.65
CA PHE A 42 7.76 -4.80 6.93
C PHE A 42 9.20 -4.41 7.29
N ARG A 43 10.08 -4.23 6.29
CA ARG A 43 11.49 -3.88 6.48
C ARG A 43 11.75 -2.39 6.53
N GLU A 44 10.87 -1.58 5.93
CA GLU A 44 10.96 -0.13 6.06
C GLU A 44 10.42 0.31 7.43
N LYS A 45 11.27 0.96 8.23
CA LYS A 45 10.79 1.84 9.28
C LYS A 45 10.16 3.03 8.58
N ILE A 46 8.83 3.05 8.48
CA ILE A 46 8.11 4.25 8.02
C ILE A 46 8.34 5.32 9.08
N ASN A 47 9.30 6.22 8.81
CA ASN A 47 9.44 7.44 9.60
C ASN A 47 8.43 8.44 9.05
N ILE A 48 7.27 8.52 9.70
CA ILE A 48 6.29 9.57 9.44
C ILE A 48 6.77 10.80 10.22
N ASP A 49 7.83 11.43 9.72
CA ASP A 49 8.27 12.69 10.28
C ASP A 49 7.19 13.75 10.02
N PRO A 50 6.87 14.62 10.99
CA PRO A 50 5.91 15.68 10.79
C PRO A 50 6.37 16.59 9.66
N ILE A 51 5.46 16.94 8.75
CA ILE A 51 5.75 17.87 7.66
C ILE A 51 6.01 19.24 8.29
N LEU A 52 7.20 19.81 8.06
CA LEU A 52 7.61 21.10 8.59
C LEU A 52 7.36 22.22 7.58
N PRO A 53 7.12 23.46 8.02
CA PRO A 53 6.94 24.61 7.11
C PRO A 53 8.08 24.86 6.12
N ALA A 54 9.27 24.35 6.44
CA ALA A 54 10.45 24.43 5.59
C ALA A 54 10.45 23.41 4.44
N ASP A 55 9.57 22.40 4.46
CA ASP A 55 9.52 21.38 3.43
C ASP A 55 8.97 21.95 2.12
N SER A 56 9.59 21.56 1.01
CA SER A 56 9.26 22.05 -0.35
C SER A 56 7.79 21.87 -0.73
N ASN A 57 7.12 20.86 -0.15
CA ASN A 57 5.73 20.53 -0.43
C ASN A 57 4.74 20.98 0.67
N TYR A 58 5.20 21.62 1.75
CA TYR A 58 4.36 21.96 2.91
C TYR A 58 3.10 22.75 2.51
N LYS A 59 3.25 23.86 1.79
CA LYS A 59 2.12 24.71 1.38
C LYS A 59 1.11 23.99 0.48
N LYS A 60 1.57 23.04 -0.33
CA LYS A 60 0.68 22.26 -1.22
C LYS A 60 -0.14 21.27 -0.39
N LEU A 61 0.51 20.61 0.58
CA LEU A 61 -0.14 19.64 1.46
C LEU A 61 -1.09 20.32 2.47
N GLU A 62 -0.74 21.51 2.97
CA GLU A 62 -1.59 22.32 3.84
C GLU A 62 -2.89 22.77 3.16
N LYS A 63 -2.84 23.10 1.86
CA LYS A 63 -4.06 23.40 1.09
C LYS A 63 -4.96 22.18 0.96
N ILE A 64 -4.38 21.03 0.62
CA ILE A 64 -5.11 19.77 0.48
C ILE A 64 -5.76 19.34 1.81
N SER A 65 -5.09 19.58 2.95
CA SER A 65 -5.68 19.25 4.26
C SER A 65 -6.88 20.14 4.57
N LYS A 66 -6.77 21.46 4.35
CA LYS A 66 -7.88 22.40 4.56
C LYS A 66 -9.10 22.07 3.70
N GLU A 67 -8.88 21.75 2.42
CA GLU A 67 -9.95 21.35 1.50
C GLU A 67 -10.65 20.05 1.94
N LYS A 68 -9.92 19.08 2.49
CA LYS A 68 -10.52 17.86 3.06
C LYS A 68 -11.40 18.13 4.27
N ASP A 69 -10.98 19.04 5.15
CA ASP A 69 -11.75 19.42 6.34
C ASP A 69 -13.04 20.16 5.94
N GLU A 70 -12.99 21.01 4.92
CA GLU A 70 -14.18 21.67 4.37
C GLU A 70 -15.19 20.69 3.77
N ILE A 71 -14.71 19.71 2.98
CA ILE A 71 -15.57 18.68 2.37
C ILE A 71 -16.22 17.79 3.44
N SER A 72 -15.47 17.41 4.47
CA SER A 72 -16.01 16.57 5.56
C SER A 72 -17.09 17.31 6.36
N ASN A 73 -16.89 18.60 6.65
CA ASN A 73 -17.87 19.44 7.34
C ASN A 73 -19.13 19.70 6.49
N LEU A 74 -18.99 19.81 5.16
CA LEU A 74 -20.12 19.99 4.25
C LEU A 74 -21.02 18.74 4.18
N ASN A 75 -20.43 17.55 4.30
CA ASN A 75 -21.20 16.30 4.30
C ASN A 75 -21.91 16.06 5.64
N LEU A 76 -21.30 16.48 6.76
CA LEU A 76 -21.89 16.36 8.09
C LEU A 76 -23.12 17.26 8.28
N SER A 77 -23.13 18.46 7.68
CA SER A 77 -24.28 19.38 7.73
C SER A 77 -25.45 18.92 6.88
N ARG A 78 -25.18 18.30 5.71
CA ARG A 78 -26.21 17.69 4.85
C ARG A 78 -26.87 16.45 5.44
N SER A 79 -26.21 15.76 6.37
CA SER A 79 -26.70 14.54 7.01
C SER A 79 -27.65 14.81 8.19
N LYS A 80 -27.79 16.09 8.61
CA LYS A 80 -28.59 16.52 9.75
C LYS A 80 -29.86 17.30 9.36
N SER A 81 -30.18 17.38 8.05
CA SER A 81 -31.41 17.98 7.52
C SER A 81 -32.40 16.92 7.08
#